data_AF-A0A7R9Q2N9-F1
#
_entry.id   AF-A0A7R9Q2N9-F1
#
_cell.length_a   1.000
_cell.length_b   1.000
_cell.length_c   1.000
_cell.angle_alpha   90.00
_cell.angle_beta   90.00
_cell.angle_gamma   90.00
#
_symmetry.space_group_name_H-M   'P 1'
#
loop_
_entity.id
_entity.type
_entity.pdbx_description
1 polymer ?
#
loop_
_entity_poly.entity_id
_entity_poly.type
_entity_poly.pdbx_seq_one_letter_code
_entity_poly.pdbx_strand_id
1 'polypeptide(L)'
;MKSYKVIKLLNGHKSQVNSVKWVANSDHLVISSSADKTAIVWDLNTYQMIYRLIGHKESIILSHSYQLSDNRLLSLTTSTDKCLKIWLNDKQIAELFVDRHEDWIRAIDVLEIKNKSLMIATSSQDSFIRVHQIERIDDRHHSDMNSLIFSAKTKDVSNDYSVRLETVLAGHEGWVTEVRWHEFSHNRFQLLSASMDKTMILWQSPEEHNLDDLWIECLRVGEIGGNTLGFLGCASSTQFNLIVGHSFNGAFHIWRCVDNEWKPDIAISGHFDAVTDISWEPKGEYLLSCSADETTRLHAIWSSRSDDKISWHEMSRPQIHGYGIKCIAMIDRHTFVSGADEKVLRLFRATKCFAQSLKHISNVDISNDMDEKDVPHSATVPTLGLSNTAVYEPQQVDHEFKPTILEVPPTEESLLQNTLWPEIHKLYGHVFELFSVASNRSGTLIASASKASKAENADIILWDVKEAKLLSRLSSHQLTVTRIRFSSDDRYILSTSRDRTWSLFQRQDNGSDYCRIGFTDKKNGIHSRIIWDCALTPDCKHFVTVSRDKSAVFWTIDLTNKCAQKSTLGPVTAIGPPLSLLDSITTVDICDITVNDNYLVAFGLENGFISFYYWNSQTFWSHLLDINDWYE
;
A
#
# COMPACT_ATOMS: atom_id res chain seq x y z
N MET A 1 -10.08 -1.18 -19.03
CA MET A 1 -8.80 -1.81 -18.64
C MET A 1 -8.78 -3.26 -19.15
N LYS A 2 -7.72 -4.06 -18.92
CA LYS A 2 -7.73 -5.49 -19.32
C LYS A 2 -8.52 -6.29 -18.28
N SER A 3 -9.69 -6.81 -18.63
CA SER A 3 -10.45 -7.73 -17.77
C SER A 3 -9.74 -9.09 -17.71
N TYR A 4 -9.50 -9.57 -16.49
CA TYR A 4 -8.86 -10.87 -16.27
C TYR A 4 -9.94 -11.93 -16.03
N LYS A 5 -10.14 -12.81 -16.99
CA LYS A 5 -11.00 -13.98 -16.84
C LYS A 5 -10.14 -15.18 -16.44
N VAL A 6 -10.55 -15.91 -15.41
CA VAL A 6 -9.93 -17.20 -15.09
C VAL A 6 -10.12 -18.15 -16.26
N ILE A 7 -9.03 -18.48 -16.95
CA ILE A 7 -9.04 -19.38 -18.12
C ILE A 7 -9.11 -20.84 -17.64
N LYS A 8 -8.32 -21.20 -16.61
CA LYS A 8 -8.25 -22.56 -16.08
C LYS A 8 -7.74 -22.58 -14.63
N LEU A 9 -8.18 -23.59 -13.87
CA LEU A 9 -7.63 -23.93 -12.55
C LEU A 9 -6.78 -25.19 -12.67
N LEU A 10 -5.51 -25.10 -12.25
CA LEU A 10 -4.56 -26.23 -12.22
C LEU A 10 -4.60 -26.89 -10.84
N ASN A 11 -5.44 -27.91 -10.70
CA ASN A 11 -5.62 -28.63 -9.43
C ASN A 11 -4.66 -29.83 -9.35
N GLY A 12 -3.76 -29.85 -8.37
CA GLY A 12 -2.87 -31.01 -8.17
C GLY A 12 -2.11 -31.04 -6.84
N HIS A 13 -1.89 -29.88 -6.22
CA HIS A 13 -1.34 -29.78 -4.88
C HIS A 13 -2.40 -30.04 -3.80
N LYS A 14 -1.99 -30.64 -2.69
CA LYS A 14 -2.85 -31.00 -1.56
C LYS A 14 -2.74 -30.04 -0.38
N SER A 15 -1.84 -29.07 -0.46
CA SER A 15 -1.58 -28.08 0.58
C SER A 15 -1.21 -26.74 -0.07
N GLN A 16 -0.86 -25.75 0.74
CA GLN A 16 -0.42 -24.42 0.28
C GLN A 16 0.68 -24.53 -0.78
N VAL A 17 0.53 -23.77 -1.86
CA VAL A 17 1.56 -23.61 -2.90
C VAL A 17 2.49 -22.48 -2.45
N ASN A 18 3.78 -22.78 -2.32
CA ASN A 18 4.78 -21.87 -1.78
C ASN A 18 5.51 -21.08 -2.87
N SER A 19 5.69 -21.65 -4.07
CA SER A 19 6.36 -20.99 -5.19
C SER A 19 5.79 -21.45 -6.52
N VAL A 20 5.69 -20.54 -7.48
CA VAL A 20 5.33 -20.79 -8.87
C VAL A 20 6.29 -19.99 -9.75
N LYS A 21 6.98 -20.66 -10.69
CA LYS A 21 7.90 -20.01 -11.63
C LYS A 21 7.71 -20.57 -13.04
N TRP A 22 7.90 -19.72 -14.04
CA TRP A 22 8.09 -20.19 -15.42
C TRP A 22 9.32 -21.08 -15.50
N VAL A 23 9.25 -22.10 -16.35
CA VAL A 23 10.43 -22.89 -16.70
C VAL A 23 11.27 -22.05 -17.67
N ALA A 24 12.52 -21.80 -17.32
CA ALA A 24 13.42 -21.06 -18.18
C ALA A 24 13.62 -21.77 -19.53
N ASN A 25 13.73 -20.98 -20.60
CA ASN A 25 13.73 -21.43 -22.01
C ASN A 25 12.45 -22.13 -22.49
N SER A 26 11.35 -21.95 -21.77
CA SER A 26 10.03 -22.45 -22.17
C SER A 26 8.98 -21.34 -22.05
N ASP A 27 8.06 -21.30 -23.01
CA ASP A 27 6.95 -20.34 -23.06
C ASP A 27 5.61 -20.93 -22.60
N HIS A 28 5.55 -22.25 -22.37
CA HIS A 28 4.33 -22.97 -22.01
C HIS A 28 4.47 -23.81 -20.74
N LEU A 29 5.67 -23.91 -20.16
CA LEU A 29 5.89 -24.72 -18.96
C LEU A 29 6.01 -23.87 -17.70
N VAL A 30 5.38 -24.35 -16.63
CA VAL A 30 5.45 -23.74 -15.29
C VAL A 30 5.75 -24.80 -14.24
N ILE A 31 6.59 -24.48 -13.27
CA ILE A 31 6.82 -25.32 -12.08
C ILE A 31 6.15 -24.69 -10.86
N SER A 32 5.46 -25.50 -10.06
CA SER A 32 4.93 -25.12 -8.75
C SER A 32 5.46 -26.03 -7.66
N SER A 33 5.72 -25.49 -6.47
CA SER A 33 6.13 -26.25 -5.29
C SER A 33 5.23 -25.97 -4.10
N SER A 34 5.03 -26.97 -3.23
CA SER A 34 4.04 -26.91 -2.17
C SER A 34 4.52 -27.51 -0.85
N ALA A 35 3.84 -27.09 0.22
CA ALA A 35 3.90 -27.70 1.53
C ALA A 35 3.43 -29.17 1.56
N ASP A 36 2.83 -29.68 0.48
CA ASP A 36 2.51 -31.10 0.31
C ASP A 36 3.72 -31.99 -0.01
N LYS A 37 4.94 -31.43 0.05
CA LYS A 37 6.23 -32.11 -0.18
C LYS A 37 6.48 -32.49 -1.64
N THR A 38 5.71 -31.93 -2.57
CA THR A 38 5.85 -32.18 -4.01
C THR A 38 6.06 -30.90 -4.79
N ALA A 39 6.76 -31.02 -5.91
CA ALA A 39 6.80 -30.01 -6.96
C ALA A 39 6.19 -30.59 -8.23
N ILE A 40 5.45 -29.77 -8.97
CA ILE A 40 4.70 -30.18 -10.15
C ILE A 40 5.10 -29.30 -11.33
N VAL A 41 5.43 -29.92 -12.46
CA VAL A 41 5.64 -29.23 -13.73
C VAL A 41 4.36 -29.34 -14.57
N TRP A 42 3.87 -28.21 -15.05
CA TRP A 42 2.63 -28.05 -15.79
C TRP A 42 2.91 -27.60 -17.22
N ASP A 43 2.10 -28.09 -18.15
CA ASP A 43 1.99 -27.56 -19.51
C ASP A 43 0.75 -26.67 -19.62
N LEU A 44 0.92 -25.42 -19.99
CA LEU A 44 -0.15 -24.45 -20.16
C LEU A 44 -0.85 -24.55 -21.52
N ASN A 45 -0.28 -25.25 -22.51
CA ASN A 45 -0.98 -25.53 -23.77
C ASN A 45 -2.09 -26.56 -23.54
N THR A 46 -1.80 -27.60 -22.75
CA THR A 46 -2.74 -28.68 -22.45
C THR A 46 -3.45 -28.52 -21.10
N TYR A 47 -2.94 -27.64 -20.23
CA TYR A 47 -3.32 -27.48 -18.83
C TYR A 47 -3.20 -28.78 -18.01
N GLN A 48 -2.20 -29.59 -18.33
CA GLN A 48 -1.94 -30.88 -17.69
C GLN A 48 -0.63 -30.89 -16.91
N MET A 49 -0.58 -31.74 -15.88
CA MET A 49 0.64 -32.05 -15.16
C MET A 49 1.53 -32.97 -16.00
N ILE A 50 2.77 -32.55 -16.26
CA ILE A 50 3.79 -33.37 -16.93
C ILE A 50 4.52 -34.25 -15.91
N TYR A 51 5.09 -33.62 -14.88
CA TYR A 51 5.92 -34.29 -13.88
C TYR A 51 5.47 -33.95 -12.47
N ARG A 52 5.59 -34.93 -11.58
CA ARG A 52 5.41 -34.76 -10.13
C ARG A 52 6.67 -35.23 -9.42
N LEU A 53 7.42 -34.28 -8.89
CA LEU A 53 8.68 -34.50 -8.19
C LEU A 53 8.39 -34.85 -6.74
N ILE A 54 8.66 -36.10 -6.35
CA ILE A 54 8.40 -36.64 -5.02
C ILE A 54 9.70 -37.17 -4.44
N GLY A 55 10.10 -36.67 -3.27
CA GLY A 55 11.30 -37.17 -2.58
C GLY A 55 11.80 -36.32 -1.43
N HIS A 56 11.30 -35.09 -1.26
CA HIS A 56 11.56 -34.30 -0.05
C HIS A 56 10.84 -34.88 1.17
N LYS A 57 11.46 -34.75 2.34
CA LYS A 57 10.90 -35.22 3.61
C LYS A 57 9.97 -34.19 4.23
N GLU A 58 10.14 -32.91 3.88
CA GLU A 58 9.33 -31.81 4.39
C GLU A 58 8.84 -30.86 3.27
N SER A 59 8.16 -29.78 3.67
CA SER A 59 7.61 -28.75 2.79
C SER A 59 8.64 -28.25 1.77
N ILE A 60 8.28 -28.19 0.48
CA ILE A 60 9.14 -27.57 -0.54
C ILE A 60 8.85 -26.08 -0.55
N ILE A 61 9.88 -25.27 -0.29
CA ILE A 61 9.77 -23.82 -0.16
C ILE A 61 9.88 -23.18 -1.55
N LEU A 62 10.90 -23.55 -2.32
CA LEU A 62 11.19 -22.96 -3.62
C LEU A 62 11.42 -24.03 -4.67
N SER A 63 11.08 -23.68 -5.91
CA SER A 63 11.41 -24.47 -7.08
C SER A 63 11.82 -23.58 -8.25
N HIS A 64 12.76 -24.08 -9.04
CA HIS A 64 13.15 -23.50 -10.31
C HIS A 64 13.35 -24.62 -11.32
N SER A 65 13.09 -24.37 -12.59
CA SER A 65 13.25 -25.38 -13.63
C SER A 65 13.74 -24.75 -14.92
N TYR A 66 14.55 -25.50 -15.64
CA TYR A 66 15.22 -25.07 -16.84
C TYR A 66 15.06 -26.14 -17.93
N GLN A 67 14.63 -25.71 -19.12
CA GLN A 67 14.55 -26.58 -20.29
C GLN A 67 15.91 -26.60 -21.02
N LEU A 68 16.56 -27.75 -20.97
CA LEU A 68 17.82 -28.02 -21.66
C LEU A 68 17.60 -28.06 -23.18
N SER A 69 18.68 -27.85 -23.95
CA SER A 69 18.66 -27.88 -25.42
C SER A 69 18.11 -29.18 -26.04
N ASP A 70 18.10 -30.27 -25.28
CA ASP A 70 17.56 -31.58 -25.68
C ASP A 70 16.14 -31.85 -25.13
N ASN A 71 15.42 -30.79 -24.74
CA ASN A 71 14.08 -30.80 -24.18
C ASN A 71 13.91 -31.52 -22.83
N ARG A 72 15.00 -31.90 -22.17
CA ARG A 72 14.94 -32.40 -20.79
C ARG A 72 14.79 -31.23 -19.82
N LEU A 73 14.10 -31.47 -18.71
CA LEU A 73 13.90 -30.47 -17.67
C LEU A 73 14.86 -30.72 -16.51
N LEU A 74 15.73 -29.76 -16.24
CA LEU A 74 16.51 -29.74 -15.02
C LEU A 74 15.76 -28.91 -13.99
N SER A 75 15.27 -29.54 -12.92
CA SER A 75 14.54 -28.84 -11.86
C SER A 75 15.34 -28.85 -10.56
N LEU A 76 15.26 -27.76 -9.83
CA LEU A 76 15.86 -27.57 -8.51
C LEU A 76 14.74 -27.33 -7.52
N THR A 77 14.76 -28.05 -6.40
CA THR A 77 13.79 -27.87 -5.32
C THR A 77 14.51 -27.74 -3.99
N THR A 78 14.10 -26.77 -3.18
CA THR A 78 14.60 -26.60 -1.81
C THR A 78 13.48 -26.83 -0.82
N SER A 79 13.81 -27.45 0.31
CA SER A 79 12.85 -27.80 1.34
C SER A 79 13.34 -27.44 2.73
N THR A 80 12.40 -27.32 3.66
CA THR A 80 12.68 -27.21 5.11
C THR A 80 13.40 -28.45 5.66
N ASP A 81 13.51 -29.55 4.89
CA ASP A 81 14.35 -30.70 5.22
C ASP A 81 15.86 -30.42 5.11
N LYS A 82 16.25 -29.17 4.79
CA LYS A 82 17.63 -28.75 4.59
C LYS A 82 18.31 -29.51 3.45
N CYS A 83 17.56 -29.90 2.42
CA CYS A 83 18.12 -30.45 1.20
C CYS A 83 17.75 -29.58 -0.01
N LEU A 84 18.72 -29.41 -0.91
CA LEU A 84 18.48 -28.97 -2.28
C LEU A 84 18.55 -30.22 -3.16
N LYS A 85 17.45 -30.56 -3.82
CA LYS A 85 17.37 -31.71 -4.72
C LYS A 85 17.39 -31.24 -6.16
N ILE A 86 18.15 -31.98 -6.97
CA ILE A 86 18.25 -31.76 -8.40
C ILE A 86 17.54 -32.91 -9.09
N TRP A 87 16.68 -32.56 -10.04
CA TRP A 87 15.84 -33.47 -10.79
C TRP A 87 16.14 -33.35 -12.27
N LEU A 88 16.25 -34.48 -12.94
CA LEU A 88 16.17 -34.54 -14.39
C LEU A 88 14.84 -35.16 -14.76
N ASN A 89 13.95 -34.37 -15.34
CA ASN A 89 12.53 -34.70 -15.53
C ASN A 89 11.89 -35.06 -14.19
N ASP A 90 11.42 -36.30 -14.02
CA ASP A 90 10.81 -36.83 -12.80
C ASP A 90 11.79 -37.56 -11.87
N LYS A 91 13.06 -37.72 -12.27
CA LYS A 91 14.05 -38.48 -11.50
C LYS A 91 14.93 -37.56 -10.69
N GLN A 92 15.02 -37.83 -9.39
CA GLN A 92 16.04 -37.23 -8.53
C GLN A 92 17.42 -37.75 -8.98
N ILE A 93 18.33 -36.84 -9.32
CA ILE A 93 19.69 -37.16 -9.81
C ILE A 93 20.78 -36.75 -8.82
N ALA A 94 20.51 -35.75 -7.99
CA ALA A 94 21.42 -35.34 -6.92
C ALA A 94 20.65 -34.84 -5.69
N GLU A 95 21.30 -34.95 -4.54
CA GLU A 95 20.87 -34.36 -3.28
C GLU A 95 22.06 -33.64 -2.69
N LEU A 96 21.92 -32.33 -2.54
CA LEU A 96 22.92 -31.47 -1.90
C LEU A 96 22.37 -31.14 -0.51
N PHE A 97 23.08 -31.60 0.52
CA PHE A 97 22.75 -31.22 1.89
C PHE A 97 23.05 -29.74 2.06
N VAL A 98 22.03 -29.01 2.50
CA VAL A 98 22.08 -27.57 2.80
C VAL A 98 22.82 -27.34 4.12
N ASP A 99 23.44 -28.35 4.74
CA ASP A 99 24.28 -28.22 5.96
C ASP A 99 25.43 -27.19 5.84
N ARG A 100 25.63 -26.62 4.64
CA ARG A 100 26.46 -25.43 4.42
C ARG A 100 25.76 -24.13 4.83
N HIS A 101 24.46 -23.96 4.58
CA HIS A 101 23.66 -22.86 5.09
C HIS A 101 23.22 -23.16 6.53
N GLU A 102 23.30 -22.16 7.39
CA GLU A 102 22.97 -22.34 8.82
C GLU A 102 21.46 -22.20 9.11
N ASP A 103 20.70 -21.69 8.13
CA ASP A 103 19.26 -21.38 8.27
C ASP A 103 18.49 -21.51 6.93
N TRP A 104 17.19 -21.19 6.90
CA TRP A 104 16.29 -21.42 5.77
C TRP A 104 16.71 -20.67 4.50
N ILE A 105 16.69 -21.39 3.37
CA ILE A 105 16.86 -20.81 2.04
C ILE A 105 15.62 -19.99 1.67
N ARG A 106 15.84 -18.77 1.19
CA ARG A 106 14.78 -17.79 0.86
C ARG A 106 14.66 -17.52 -0.64
N ALA A 107 15.75 -17.61 -1.40
CA ALA A 107 15.66 -17.58 -2.86
C ALA A 107 16.68 -18.52 -3.53
N ILE A 108 16.34 -18.85 -4.78
CA ILE A 108 17.16 -19.60 -5.71
C ILE A 108 16.97 -19.01 -7.10
N ASP A 109 18.08 -18.83 -7.80
CA ASP A 109 18.10 -18.39 -9.20
C ASP A 109 19.23 -19.10 -9.94
N VAL A 110 19.01 -19.33 -11.24
CA VAL A 110 19.91 -20.13 -12.09
C VAL A 110 20.28 -19.33 -13.33
N LEU A 111 21.56 -19.39 -13.70
CA LEU A 111 22.10 -18.81 -14.92
C LEU A 111 22.76 -19.90 -15.76
N GLU A 112 22.47 -19.93 -17.06
CA GLU A 112 23.22 -20.77 -17.99
C GLU A 112 24.49 -20.05 -18.46
N ILE A 113 25.63 -20.73 -18.34
CA ILE A 113 26.90 -20.32 -18.92
C ILE A 113 27.15 -21.09 -20.22
N LYS A 114 27.95 -20.51 -21.12
CA LYS A 114 28.51 -21.20 -22.30
C LYS A 114 29.11 -22.56 -21.92
N ASN A 115 29.00 -23.52 -22.84
CA ASN A 115 29.38 -24.94 -22.67
C ASN A 115 28.45 -25.79 -21.78
N LYS A 116 27.18 -25.40 -21.61
CA LYS A 116 26.17 -26.17 -20.86
C LYS A 116 26.49 -26.31 -19.36
N SER A 117 27.20 -25.33 -18.81
CA SER A 117 27.38 -25.17 -17.37
C SER A 117 26.26 -24.30 -16.80
N LEU A 118 25.85 -24.55 -15.56
CA LEU A 118 24.83 -23.77 -14.86
C LEU A 118 25.41 -23.21 -13.58
N MET A 119 25.22 -21.92 -13.31
CA MET A 119 25.43 -21.33 -12.00
C MET A 119 24.12 -21.27 -11.23
N ILE A 120 24.17 -21.65 -9.97
CA ILE A 120 23.04 -21.64 -9.06
C ILE A 120 23.41 -20.75 -7.88
N ALA A 121 22.67 -19.66 -7.69
CA ALA A 121 22.74 -18.85 -6.49
C ALA A 121 21.66 -19.29 -5.51
N THR A 122 22.04 -19.53 -4.25
CA THR A 122 21.10 -19.78 -3.14
C THR A 122 21.34 -18.76 -2.03
N SER A 123 20.28 -18.08 -1.60
CA SER A 123 20.32 -17.15 -0.47
C SER A 123 19.55 -17.67 0.74
N SER A 124 19.98 -17.31 1.95
CA SER A 124 19.40 -17.81 3.19
C SER A 124 19.24 -16.72 4.27
N GLN A 125 18.47 -17.06 5.29
CA GLN A 125 18.38 -16.31 6.55
C GLN A 125 19.71 -16.24 7.31
N ASP A 126 20.69 -17.09 6.97
CA ASP A 126 22.03 -17.03 7.52
C ASP A 126 22.86 -15.83 7.04
N SER A 127 22.27 -14.91 6.26
CA SER A 127 22.89 -13.72 5.63
C SER A 127 23.87 -13.98 4.49
N PHE A 128 24.07 -15.24 4.12
CA PHE A 128 25.03 -15.62 3.07
C PHE A 128 24.33 -16.03 1.77
N ILE A 129 25.01 -15.78 0.67
CA ILE A 129 24.66 -16.29 -0.64
C ILE A 129 25.72 -17.30 -1.05
N ARG A 130 25.32 -18.46 -1.56
CA ARG A 130 26.24 -19.50 -2.03
C ARG A 130 26.02 -19.72 -3.51
N VAL A 131 27.10 -19.64 -4.28
CA VAL A 131 27.08 -19.86 -5.72
C VAL A 131 27.71 -21.21 -6.03
N HIS A 132 26.95 -22.07 -6.67
CA HIS A 132 27.39 -23.39 -7.08
C HIS A 132 27.42 -23.46 -8.61
N GLN A 133 28.46 -24.08 -9.14
CA GLN A 133 28.58 -24.36 -10.56
C GLN A 133 28.28 -25.83 -10.82
N ILE A 134 27.43 -26.10 -11.80
CA ILE A 134 27.14 -27.44 -12.33
C ILE A 134 27.70 -27.54 -13.73
N GLU A 135 28.51 -28.56 -13.97
CA GLU A 135 29.08 -28.83 -15.28
C GLU A 135 28.79 -30.26 -15.71
N ARG A 136 28.51 -30.46 -17.00
CA ARG A 136 28.47 -31.79 -17.59
C ARG A 136 29.91 -32.29 -17.76
N ILE A 137 30.19 -33.47 -17.23
CA ILE A 137 31.47 -34.15 -17.43
C ILE A 137 31.41 -34.83 -18.80
N ASP A 138 32.09 -34.25 -19.78
CA ASP A 138 32.44 -34.95 -21.01
C ASP A 138 33.86 -35.56 -20.83
N ASP A 139 34.16 -36.67 -21.50
CA ASP A 139 35.30 -37.61 -21.31
C ASP A 139 36.74 -37.00 -21.30
N ARG A 140 36.93 -35.68 -21.21
CA ARG A 140 38.22 -34.98 -21.33
C ARG A 140 38.60 -34.02 -20.18
N HIS A 141 37.85 -33.88 -19.09
CA HIS A 141 38.24 -32.99 -17.99
C HIS A 141 38.56 -33.70 -16.66
N HIS A 142 39.70 -33.30 -16.09
CA HIS A 142 40.29 -33.82 -14.86
C HIS A 142 39.39 -33.57 -13.64
N SER A 143 39.32 -34.57 -12.76
CA SER A 143 38.64 -34.53 -11.48
C SER A 143 39.29 -33.52 -10.53
N ASP A 144 38.62 -32.39 -10.28
CA ASP A 144 38.89 -31.56 -9.11
C ASP A 144 38.49 -32.32 -7.84
N MET A 145 39.41 -32.43 -6.87
CA MET A 145 39.20 -33.22 -5.63
C MET A 145 38.05 -32.71 -4.73
N ASN A 146 37.50 -31.52 -4.99
CA ASN A 146 36.45 -30.88 -4.18
C ASN A 146 35.07 -30.80 -4.86
N SER A 147 34.87 -31.46 -6.02
CA SER A 147 33.57 -31.49 -6.70
C SER A 147 32.75 -32.75 -6.34
N LEU A 148 31.44 -32.59 -6.20
CA LEU A 148 30.49 -33.70 -6.05
C LEU A 148 30.10 -34.19 -7.46
N ILE A 149 30.50 -35.40 -7.82
CA ILE A 149 30.16 -36.02 -9.11
C ILE A 149 28.91 -36.88 -8.96
N PHE A 150 27.95 -36.75 -9.88
CA PHE A 150 26.77 -37.61 -9.94
C PHE A 150 26.42 -37.99 -11.39
N SER A 151 25.88 -39.20 -11.58
CA SER A 151 25.48 -39.73 -12.88
C SER A 151 23.95 -39.68 -13.06
N ALA A 152 23.46 -39.01 -14.09
CA ALA A 152 22.05 -39.03 -14.47
C ALA A 152 21.80 -40.00 -15.63
N LYS A 153 21.09 -41.11 -15.36
CA LYS A 153 20.73 -42.12 -16.37
C LYS A 153 19.36 -41.83 -16.99
N THR A 154 19.33 -41.40 -18.25
CA THR A 154 18.12 -41.42 -19.07
C THR A 154 18.01 -42.78 -19.79
N LYS A 155 16.85 -43.08 -20.42
CA LYS A 155 16.58 -44.41 -21.00
C LYS A 155 17.62 -44.85 -22.04
N ASP A 156 18.38 -43.93 -22.64
CA ASP A 156 19.32 -44.23 -23.72
C ASP A 156 20.74 -43.62 -23.55
N VAL A 157 21.00 -42.76 -22.56
CA VAL A 157 22.34 -42.15 -22.32
C VAL A 157 22.60 -41.90 -20.82
N SER A 158 23.80 -42.24 -20.34
CA SER A 158 24.30 -41.79 -19.02
C SER A 158 25.07 -40.49 -19.22
N ASN A 159 24.63 -39.41 -18.57
CA ASN A 159 25.40 -38.17 -18.50
C ASN A 159 25.90 -37.98 -17.08
N ASP A 160 27.20 -37.77 -16.91
CA ASP A 160 27.78 -37.43 -15.62
C ASP A 160 27.86 -35.91 -15.47
N TYR A 161 27.58 -35.43 -14.27
CA TYR A 161 27.61 -34.02 -13.90
C TYR A 161 28.46 -33.83 -12.65
N SER A 162 29.18 -32.72 -12.58
CA SER A 162 29.90 -32.29 -11.37
C SER A 162 29.22 -31.05 -10.77
N VAL A 163 29.18 -30.97 -9.45
CA VAL A 163 28.75 -29.79 -8.70
C VAL A 163 29.93 -29.29 -7.87
N ARG A 164 30.29 -28.03 -8.05
CA ARG A 164 31.35 -27.35 -7.30
C ARG A 164 30.78 -26.12 -6.58
N LEU A 165 31.16 -25.91 -5.32
CA LEU A 165 30.93 -24.62 -4.67
C LEU A 165 31.97 -23.63 -5.22
N GLU A 166 31.49 -22.57 -5.88
CA GLU A 166 32.34 -21.56 -6.50
C GLU A 166 32.72 -20.47 -5.49
N THR A 167 31.72 -19.86 -4.85
CA THR A 167 31.94 -18.78 -3.88
C THR A 167 30.85 -18.75 -2.80
N VAL A 168 31.19 -18.09 -1.68
CA VAL A 168 30.25 -17.70 -0.62
C VAL A 168 30.33 -16.18 -0.49
N LEU A 169 29.25 -15.49 -0.85
CA LEU A 169 29.15 -14.03 -0.77
C LEU A 169 28.65 -13.65 0.62
N ALA A 170 29.42 -12.81 1.29
CA ALA A 170 29.17 -12.29 2.63
C ALA A 170 29.23 -10.76 2.59
N GLY A 171 28.14 -10.09 2.94
CA GLY A 171 28.08 -8.63 2.95
C GLY A 171 26.74 -8.05 3.36
N HIS A 172 25.69 -8.87 3.39
CA HIS A 172 24.45 -8.57 4.09
C HIS A 172 24.59 -8.85 5.59
N GLU A 173 23.86 -8.08 6.40
CA GLU A 173 23.80 -8.22 7.86
C GLU A 173 22.48 -8.84 8.34
N GLY A 174 21.60 -9.19 7.40
CA GLY A 174 20.29 -9.74 7.66
C GLY A 174 19.92 -10.85 6.67
N TRP A 175 18.67 -11.29 6.74
CA TRP A 175 18.17 -12.35 5.86
C TRP A 175 18.20 -11.90 4.41
N VAL A 176 18.87 -12.67 3.56
CA VAL A 176 18.86 -12.41 2.12
C VAL A 176 17.60 -13.03 1.52
N THR A 177 16.65 -12.20 1.12
CA THR A 177 15.28 -12.58 0.74
C THR A 177 15.15 -12.98 -0.72
N GLU A 178 15.90 -12.31 -1.61
CA GLU A 178 15.90 -12.59 -3.04
C GLU A 178 17.30 -12.50 -3.65
N VAL A 179 17.55 -13.31 -4.69
CA VAL A 179 18.73 -13.23 -5.55
C VAL A 179 18.30 -13.34 -7.01
N ARG A 180 18.94 -12.57 -7.90
CA ARG A 180 18.66 -12.53 -9.34
C ARG A 180 19.91 -12.41 -10.17
N TRP A 181 20.06 -13.32 -11.12
CA TRP A 181 21.16 -13.28 -12.08
C TRP A 181 20.94 -12.22 -13.15
N HIS A 182 22.04 -11.60 -13.55
CA HIS A 182 22.11 -10.70 -14.69
C HIS A 182 23.39 -10.97 -15.50
N GLU A 183 23.25 -11.16 -16.81
CA GLU A 183 24.39 -11.30 -17.71
C GLU A 183 24.89 -9.90 -18.10
N PHE A 184 26.05 -9.51 -17.58
CA PHE A 184 26.61 -8.16 -17.77
C PHE A 184 27.39 -8.02 -19.08
N SER A 185 28.24 -9.02 -19.38
CA SER A 185 29.01 -9.07 -20.61
C SER A 185 29.39 -10.52 -20.93
N HIS A 186 29.85 -10.80 -22.15
CA HIS A 186 30.33 -12.14 -22.52
C HIS A 186 31.30 -12.69 -21.46
N ASN A 187 30.85 -13.69 -20.71
CA ASN A 187 31.58 -14.38 -19.64
C ASN A 187 31.85 -13.56 -18.35
N ARG A 188 31.09 -12.47 -18.08
CA ARG A 188 31.02 -11.85 -16.74
C ARG A 188 29.58 -11.78 -16.27
N PHE A 189 29.37 -12.23 -15.05
CA PHE A 189 28.04 -12.38 -14.46
C PHE A 189 27.90 -11.43 -13.29
N GLN A 190 26.70 -10.89 -13.15
CA GLN A 190 26.31 -10.11 -11.99
C GLN A 190 25.17 -10.81 -11.27
N LEU A 191 25.18 -10.70 -9.95
CA LEU A 191 24.12 -11.21 -9.10
C LEU A 191 23.59 -10.06 -8.28
N LEU A 192 22.31 -9.75 -8.41
CA LEU A 192 21.62 -8.80 -7.54
C LEU A 192 21.05 -9.58 -6.35
N SER A 193 21.24 -9.06 -5.14
CA SER A 193 20.62 -9.59 -3.93
C SER A 193 19.85 -8.52 -3.18
N ALA A 194 18.76 -8.94 -2.51
CA ALA A 194 17.96 -8.11 -1.61
C ALA A 194 17.91 -8.72 -0.22
N SER A 195 17.87 -7.88 0.81
CA SER A 195 17.97 -8.32 2.19
C SER A 195 17.08 -7.53 3.15
N MET A 196 16.74 -8.17 4.26
CA MET A 196 16.02 -7.56 5.39
C MET A 196 16.85 -6.51 6.13
N ASP A 197 18.15 -6.40 5.86
CA ASP A 197 19.02 -5.34 6.37
C ASP A 197 18.81 -3.97 5.69
N LYS A 198 17.78 -3.85 4.84
CA LYS A 198 17.43 -2.65 4.05
C LYS A 198 18.42 -2.31 2.95
N THR A 199 19.24 -3.27 2.53
CA THR A 199 20.18 -3.09 1.42
C THR A 199 19.93 -4.09 0.30
N MET A 200 20.31 -3.66 -0.89
CA MET A 200 20.45 -4.48 -2.07
C MET A 200 21.87 -4.35 -2.59
N ILE A 201 22.47 -5.47 -2.95
CA ILE A 201 23.88 -5.53 -3.37
C ILE A 201 23.96 -6.10 -4.77
N LEU A 202 24.72 -5.44 -5.65
CA LEU A 202 25.15 -6.00 -6.92
C LEU A 202 26.53 -6.60 -6.77
N TRP A 203 26.60 -7.92 -6.88
CA TRP A 203 27.83 -8.68 -6.91
C TRP A 203 28.29 -8.88 -8.34
N GLN A 204 29.59 -8.89 -8.57
CA GLN A 204 30.17 -9.11 -9.88
C GLN A 204 31.24 -10.20 -9.82
N SER A 205 31.17 -11.11 -10.78
CA SER A 205 32.14 -12.18 -10.95
C SER A 205 33.50 -11.61 -11.40
N PRO A 206 34.61 -12.29 -11.07
CA PRO A 206 35.93 -11.97 -11.59
C PRO A 206 36.02 -12.13 -13.11
N GLU A 207 37.04 -11.55 -13.74
CA GLU A 207 37.33 -11.73 -15.17
C GLU A 207 38.07 -13.06 -15.41
N GLU A 208 37.70 -13.78 -16.49
CA GLU A 208 38.24 -15.12 -16.83
C GLU A 208 39.78 -15.20 -16.88
N HIS A 209 40.47 -14.07 -17.09
CA HIS A 209 41.92 -14.03 -17.21
C HIS A 209 42.68 -13.83 -15.89
N ASN A 210 41.98 -13.56 -14.78
CA ASN A 210 42.57 -13.42 -13.44
C ASN A 210 41.92 -14.44 -12.49
N LEU A 211 42.52 -15.61 -12.37
CA LEU A 211 42.07 -16.69 -11.48
C LEU A 211 42.22 -16.36 -9.97
N ASP A 212 42.90 -15.26 -9.63
CA ASP A 212 43.07 -14.78 -8.25
C ASP A 212 42.04 -13.71 -7.86
N ASP A 213 41.18 -13.24 -8.79
CA ASP A 213 40.18 -12.22 -8.47
C ASP A 213 38.98 -12.84 -7.73
N LEU A 214 38.61 -12.21 -6.62
CA LEU A 214 37.43 -12.55 -5.84
C LEU A 214 36.20 -11.85 -6.41
N TRP A 215 35.02 -12.38 -6.09
CA TRP A 215 33.76 -11.67 -6.31
C TRP A 215 33.78 -10.32 -5.57
N ILE A 216 33.35 -9.26 -6.24
CA ILE A 216 33.33 -7.90 -5.67
C ILE A 216 31.91 -7.36 -5.55
N GLU A 217 31.71 -6.52 -4.53
CA GLU A 217 30.54 -5.67 -4.37
C GLU A 217 30.71 -4.43 -5.27
N CYS A 218 29.93 -4.36 -6.36
CA CYS A 218 30.00 -3.23 -7.30
C CYS A 218 29.10 -2.07 -6.91
N LEU A 219 27.97 -2.37 -6.25
CA LEU A 219 26.97 -1.40 -5.87
C LEU A 219 26.25 -1.89 -4.63
N ARG A 220 25.99 -0.98 -3.70
CA ARG A 220 25.01 -1.15 -2.63
C ARG A 220 24.06 0.02 -2.65
N VAL A 221 22.78 -0.29 -2.74
CA VAL A 221 21.67 0.67 -2.61
C VAL A 221 20.76 0.22 -1.49
N GLY A 222 19.99 1.14 -0.93
CA GLY A 222 19.11 0.81 0.17
C GLY A 222 18.52 2.03 0.82
N GLU A 223 17.86 1.80 1.96
CA GLU A 223 17.33 2.86 2.80
C GLU A 223 18.34 3.25 3.88
N ILE A 224 18.51 4.55 4.09
CA ILE A 224 19.29 5.08 5.21
C ILE A 224 18.31 5.54 6.30
N GLY A 225 18.39 4.95 7.49
CA GLY A 225 17.56 5.35 8.64
C GLY A 225 16.12 4.79 8.62
N GLY A 226 15.26 5.35 9.49
CA GLY A 226 13.85 4.95 9.62
C GLY A 226 13.58 3.65 10.39
N ASN A 227 12.36 3.47 10.90
CA ASN A 227 11.90 2.26 11.59
C ASN A 227 11.28 1.21 10.63
N THR A 228 11.64 1.28 9.36
CA THR A 228 11.18 0.38 8.29
C THR A 228 11.88 -0.98 8.37
N LEU A 229 11.24 -2.00 7.82
CA LEU A 229 11.84 -3.31 7.56
C LEU A 229 12.50 -3.31 6.17
N GLY A 230 13.45 -4.22 5.92
CA GLY A 230 14.16 -4.26 4.64
C GLY A 230 13.37 -4.83 3.45
N PHE A 231 14.10 -5.28 2.44
CA PHE A 231 13.54 -5.70 1.17
C PHE A 231 13.05 -7.16 1.18
N LEU A 232 11.87 -7.38 0.63
CA LEU A 232 11.31 -8.70 0.33
C LEU A 232 11.74 -9.22 -1.02
N GLY A 233 12.03 -8.33 -1.97
CA GLY A 233 12.40 -8.72 -3.31
C GLY A 233 13.06 -7.63 -4.14
N CYS A 234 13.59 -8.04 -5.28
CA CYS A 234 14.28 -7.17 -6.22
C CYS A 234 14.12 -7.60 -7.68
N ALA A 235 14.23 -6.62 -8.57
CA ALA A 235 14.33 -6.81 -10.00
C ALA A 235 15.26 -5.77 -10.63
N SER A 236 15.77 -6.06 -11.82
CA SER A 236 16.55 -5.11 -12.61
C SER A 236 16.04 -5.05 -14.04
N SER A 237 16.33 -3.96 -14.73
CA SER A 237 16.11 -3.88 -16.17
C SER A 237 17.07 -4.79 -16.94
N THR A 238 16.72 -5.16 -18.17
CA THR A 238 17.56 -5.98 -19.04
C THR A 238 18.87 -5.30 -19.42
N GLN A 239 18.93 -3.97 -19.41
CA GLN A 239 20.14 -3.17 -19.65
C GLN A 239 20.90 -2.84 -18.35
N PHE A 240 20.37 -3.27 -17.20
CA PHE A 240 20.91 -2.98 -15.87
C PHE A 240 21.16 -1.51 -15.57
N ASN A 241 20.32 -0.63 -16.10
CA ASN A 241 20.31 0.79 -15.80
C ASN A 241 19.24 1.18 -14.76
N LEU A 242 18.45 0.21 -14.29
CA LEU A 242 17.37 0.41 -13.35
C LEU A 242 17.28 -0.80 -12.42
N ILE A 243 17.20 -0.54 -11.12
CA ILE A 243 17.00 -1.52 -10.06
C ILE A 243 15.71 -1.16 -9.35
N VAL A 244 14.87 -2.15 -9.08
CA VAL A 244 13.65 -2.02 -8.27
C VAL A 244 13.79 -2.90 -7.04
N GLY A 245 13.55 -2.32 -5.87
CA GLY A 245 13.36 -3.04 -4.60
C GLY A 245 11.91 -2.98 -4.17
N HIS A 246 11.40 -4.06 -3.59
CA HIS A 246 10.09 -4.09 -2.93
C HIS A 246 10.29 -4.36 -1.44
N SER A 247 9.89 -3.42 -0.61
CA SER A 247 10.08 -3.46 0.84
C SER A 247 8.96 -4.24 1.55
N PHE A 248 9.17 -4.58 2.81
CA PHE A 248 8.18 -5.32 3.61
C PHE A 248 6.90 -4.51 3.87
N ASN A 249 6.99 -3.18 3.91
CA ASN A 249 5.84 -2.27 4.03
C ASN A 249 5.22 -1.95 2.65
N GLY A 250 5.42 -2.80 1.64
CA GLY A 250 4.77 -2.66 0.33
C GLY A 250 5.22 -1.47 -0.51
N ALA A 251 6.29 -0.78 -0.13
CA ALA A 251 6.84 0.32 -0.92
C ALA A 251 7.72 -0.21 -2.06
N PHE A 252 7.72 0.54 -3.16
CA PHE A 252 8.65 0.32 -4.25
C PHE A 252 9.76 1.36 -4.19
N HIS A 253 10.99 0.89 -4.34
CA HIS A 253 12.17 1.73 -4.44
C HIS A 253 12.75 1.55 -5.81
N ILE A 254 13.07 2.64 -6.49
CA ILE A 254 13.70 2.60 -7.80
C ILE A 254 15.03 3.33 -7.69
N TRP A 255 16.08 2.71 -8.21
CA TRP A 255 17.36 3.37 -8.45
C TRP A 255 17.65 3.31 -9.94
N ARG A 256 18.08 4.43 -10.51
CA ARG A 256 18.45 4.55 -11.91
C ARG A 256 19.92 4.94 -12.02
N CYS A 257 20.63 4.28 -12.93
CA CYS A 257 21.98 4.64 -13.32
C CYS A 257 21.92 5.71 -14.40
N VAL A 258 22.43 6.91 -14.11
CA VAL A 258 22.57 8.01 -15.05
C VAL A 258 24.02 8.49 -14.98
N ASP A 259 24.71 8.53 -16.11
CA ASP A 259 26.12 8.92 -16.20
C ASP A 259 27.05 8.11 -15.27
N ASN A 260 26.80 6.81 -15.14
CA ASN A 260 27.49 5.87 -14.23
C ASN A 260 27.29 6.15 -12.72
N GLU A 261 26.37 7.02 -12.35
CA GLU A 261 25.97 7.25 -10.96
C GLU A 261 24.58 6.67 -10.71
N TRP A 262 24.46 5.87 -9.64
CA TRP A 262 23.17 5.34 -9.20
C TRP A 262 22.49 6.35 -8.29
N LYS A 263 21.27 6.75 -8.66
CA LYS A 263 20.47 7.72 -7.90
C LYS A 263 19.07 7.15 -7.65
N PRO A 264 18.48 7.40 -6.46
CA PRO A 264 17.07 7.13 -6.23
C PRO A 264 16.20 7.84 -7.28
N ASP A 265 15.19 7.16 -7.78
CA ASP A 265 14.24 7.64 -8.79
C ASP A 265 12.80 7.56 -8.24
N ILE A 266 11.88 8.24 -8.91
CA ILE A 266 10.48 8.35 -8.49
C ILE A 266 9.79 7.00 -8.69
N ALA A 267 9.30 6.43 -7.59
CA ALA A 267 8.53 5.18 -7.61
C ALA A 267 7.03 5.44 -7.61
N ILE A 268 6.26 4.43 -8.04
CA ILE A 268 4.81 4.43 -7.81
C ILE A 268 4.60 4.10 -6.34
N SER A 269 3.90 4.97 -5.64
CA SER A 269 3.62 4.82 -4.22
C SER A 269 2.12 4.85 -3.95
N GLY A 270 1.74 4.30 -2.80
CA GLY A 270 0.36 4.19 -2.34
C GLY A 270 0.32 3.36 -1.05
N HIS A 271 -0.83 3.39 -0.39
CA HIS A 271 -1.02 2.62 0.83
C HIS A 271 -0.93 1.11 0.56
N PHE A 272 -0.27 0.36 1.46
CA PHE A 272 -0.16 -1.09 1.36
C PHE A 272 -1.23 -1.85 2.17
N ASP A 273 -2.02 -1.12 2.96
CA ASP A 273 -3.19 -1.61 3.69
C ASP A 273 -4.40 -0.69 3.41
N ALA A 274 -5.59 -1.08 3.88
CA ALA A 274 -6.87 -0.45 3.59
C ALA A 274 -6.87 1.06 3.89
N VAL A 275 -7.16 1.85 2.85
CA VAL A 275 -7.45 3.28 3.00
C VAL A 275 -8.78 3.43 3.74
N THR A 276 -8.74 4.10 4.90
CA THR A 276 -9.89 4.18 5.81
C THR A 276 -10.70 5.46 5.65
N ASP A 277 -10.05 6.55 5.24
CA ASP A 277 -10.71 7.84 5.04
C ASP A 277 -9.87 8.73 4.12
N ILE A 278 -10.53 9.71 3.51
CA ILE A 278 -9.91 10.69 2.62
C ILE A 278 -10.46 12.09 2.89
N SER A 279 -9.67 13.11 2.61
CA SER A 279 -10.08 14.50 2.73
C SER A 279 -9.39 15.35 1.68
N TRP A 280 -10.19 16.02 0.85
CA TRP A 280 -9.70 17.02 -0.08
C TRP A 280 -9.25 18.27 0.65
N GLU A 281 -8.18 18.89 0.17
CA GLU A 281 -7.89 20.28 0.49
C GLU A 281 -9.08 21.17 0.12
N PRO A 282 -9.40 22.24 0.88
CA PRO A 282 -10.64 23.02 0.69
C PRO A 282 -10.90 23.62 -0.70
N LYS A 283 -9.87 23.79 -1.54
CA LYS A 283 -9.97 24.23 -2.95
C LYS A 283 -9.88 23.07 -3.96
N GLY A 284 -9.62 21.84 -3.51
CA GLY A 284 -9.53 20.64 -4.35
C GLY A 284 -8.19 20.47 -5.08
N GLU A 285 -7.12 21.13 -4.63
CA GLU A 285 -5.84 21.13 -5.35
C GLU A 285 -4.95 19.93 -5.00
N TYR A 286 -5.15 19.32 -3.83
CA TYR A 286 -4.53 18.06 -3.45
C TYR A 286 -5.45 17.23 -2.56
N LEU A 287 -5.17 15.92 -2.50
CA LEU A 287 -5.94 14.94 -1.75
C LEU A 287 -5.10 14.36 -0.63
N LEU A 288 -5.66 14.29 0.58
CA LEU A 288 -5.07 13.60 1.71
C LEU A 288 -5.82 12.30 1.99
N SER A 289 -5.08 11.21 2.20
CA SER A 289 -5.63 9.90 2.59
C SER A 289 -5.01 9.42 3.90
N CYS A 290 -5.73 8.59 4.63
CA CYS A 290 -5.21 7.84 5.77
C CYS A 290 -5.54 6.35 5.67
N SER A 291 -4.72 5.52 6.29
CA SER A 291 -4.83 4.07 6.16
C SER A 291 -4.54 3.31 7.45
N ALA A 292 -5.00 2.06 7.47
CA ALA A 292 -4.58 1.05 8.42
C ALA A 292 -3.06 0.77 8.37
N ASP A 293 -2.38 1.18 7.30
CA ASP A 293 -0.92 1.11 7.12
C ASP A 293 -0.11 2.09 7.99
N GLU A 294 -0.81 2.78 8.91
CA GLU A 294 -0.26 3.69 9.91
C GLU A 294 0.24 5.03 9.33
N THR A 295 -0.03 5.31 8.05
CA THR A 295 0.41 6.56 7.40
C THR A 295 -0.75 7.44 6.92
N THR A 296 -0.46 8.73 6.79
CA THR A 296 -1.23 9.63 5.93
C THR A 296 -0.43 9.97 4.68
N ARG A 297 -1.07 10.06 3.52
CA ARG A 297 -0.39 10.37 2.26
C ARG A 297 -1.11 11.49 1.52
N LEU A 298 -0.33 12.44 1.02
CA LEU A 298 -0.82 13.58 0.25
C LEU A 298 -0.47 13.37 -1.21
N HIS A 299 -1.48 13.40 -2.08
CA HIS A 299 -1.31 13.29 -3.53
C HIS A 299 -1.70 14.60 -4.21
N ALA A 300 -0.91 15.04 -5.17
CA ALA A 300 -1.21 16.20 -5.99
C ALA A 300 -0.81 15.95 -7.45
N ILE A 301 -1.23 16.86 -8.33
CA ILE A 301 -0.87 16.82 -9.74
C ILE A 301 0.61 17.19 -9.92
N TRP A 302 1.35 16.42 -10.69
CA TRP A 302 2.63 16.82 -11.24
C TRP A 302 2.43 17.28 -12.68
N SER A 303 2.80 18.53 -12.97
CA SER A 303 2.92 19.00 -14.36
C SER A 303 4.39 19.02 -14.72
N SER A 304 4.86 17.96 -15.38
CA SER A 304 6.21 17.97 -15.92
C SER A 304 6.33 19.10 -16.94
N ARG A 305 7.34 19.97 -16.80
CA ARG A 305 7.56 21.08 -17.73
C ARG A 305 7.96 20.61 -19.14
N SER A 306 8.27 19.33 -19.34
CA SER A 306 8.80 18.79 -20.59
C SER A 306 7.82 17.91 -21.39
N ASP A 307 6.80 17.33 -20.75
CA ASP A 307 5.79 16.46 -21.37
C ASP A 307 4.42 16.99 -20.93
N ASP A 308 3.50 17.30 -21.85
CA ASP A 308 2.10 17.73 -21.59
C ASP A 308 1.24 16.67 -20.84
N LYS A 309 1.87 15.73 -20.14
CA LYS A 309 1.22 14.66 -19.37
C LYS A 309 1.02 15.10 -17.94
N ILE A 310 -0.23 15.15 -17.55
CA ILE A 310 -0.68 15.35 -16.17
C ILE A 310 -0.71 13.97 -15.49
N SER A 311 0.02 13.80 -14.40
CA SER A 311 -0.03 12.61 -13.55
C SER A 311 -0.17 12.99 -12.07
N TRP A 312 -0.72 12.07 -11.27
CA TRP A 312 -0.81 12.25 -9.81
C TRP A 312 0.34 11.50 -9.13
N HIS A 313 0.98 12.15 -8.17
CA HIS A 313 2.08 11.58 -7.39
C HIS A 313 1.87 11.88 -5.91
N GLU A 314 2.40 11.00 -5.06
CA GLU A 314 2.52 11.26 -3.64
C GLU A 314 3.57 12.36 -3.43
N MET A 315 3.17 13.46 -2.80
CA MET A 315 4.02 14.63 -2.56
C MET A 315 4.52 14.67 -1.12
N SER A 316 3.84 13.98 -0.21
CA SER A 316 4.18 14.01 1.21
C SER A 316 3.57 12.85 1.98
N ARG A 317 4.26 12.43 3.05
CA ARG A 317 3.72 11.60 4.14
C ARG A 317 3.60 12.43 5.42
N PRO A 318 2.52 13.22 5.59
CA PRO A 318 2.46 14.16 6.71
C PRO A 318 2.58 13.52 8.09
N GLN A 319 2.04 12.31 8.27
CA GLN A 319 2.07 11.57 9.52
C GLN A 319 2.45 10.11 9.25
N ILE A 320 3.42 9.62 10.01
CA ILE A 320 3.72 8.20 10.20
C ILE A 320 3.43 7.90 11.66
N HIS A 321 2.55 6.96 11.92
CA HIS A 321 2.06 6.62 13.25
C HIS A 321 2.44 5.19 13.63
N GLY A 322 2.12 4.78 14.86
CA GLY A 322 2.27 3.38 15.33
C GLY A 322 0.95 2.64 15.48
N TYR A 323 -0.15 3.22 14.99
CA TYR A 323 -1.48 2.63 15.00
C TYR A 323 -2.18 2.95 13.68
N GLY A 324 -2.99 2.00 13.19
CA GLY A 324 -3.80 2.21 12.00
C GLY A 324 -4.68 3.44 12.13
N ILE A 325 -4.55 4.37 11.19
CA ILE A 325 -5.32 5.61 11.17
C ILE A 325 -6.73 5.26 10.64
N LYS A 326 -7.78 5.90 11.18
CA LYS A 326 -9.18 5.57 10.89
C LYS A 326 -9.97 6.70 10.25
N CYS A 327 -9.66 7.94 10.62
CA CYS A 327 -10.42 9.09 10.14
C CYS A 327 -9.51 10.31 9.99
N ILE A 328 -9.82 11.17 9.03
CA ILE A 328 -9.03 12.36 8.72
C ILE A 328 -9.92 13.50 8.22
N ALA A 329 -9.56 14.74 8.56
CA ALA A 329 -10.21 15.92 8.02
C ALA A 329 -9.23 17.07 7.85
N MET A 330 -9.20 17.68 6.66
CA MET A 330 -8.59 18.98 6.44
C MET A 330 -9.37 20.04 7.22
N ILE A 331 -8.65 20.88 7.97
CA ILE A 331 -9.20 22.03 8.69
C ILE A 331 -9.11 23.28 7.82
N ASP A 332 -7.95 23.45 7.18
CA ASP A 332 -7.64 24.53 6.25
C ASP A 332 -6.68 23.99 5.16
N ARG A 333 -6.00 24.86 4.41
CA ARG A 333 -5.08 24.45 3.32
C ARG A 333 -3.72 23.92 3.79
N HIS A 334 -3.47 23.89 5.09
CA HIS A 334 -2.17 23.54 5.65
C HIS A 334 -2.26 22.82 7.01
N THR A 335 -3.45 22.59 7.54
CA THR A 335 -3.65 21.92 8.82
C THR A 335 -4.71 20.84 8.66
N PHE A 336 -4.43 19.65 9.19
CA PHE A 336 -5.42 18.57 9.27
C PHE A 336 -5.47 17.97 10.67
N VAL A 337 -6.56 17.27 10.94
CA VAL A 337 -6.74 16.43 12.12
C VAL A 337 -6.88 14.97 11.71
N SER A 338 -6.24 14.07 12.45
CA SER A 338 -6.39 12.63 12.28
C SER A 338 -6.78 11.94 13.58
N GLY A 339 -7.49 10.83 13.44
CA GLY A 339 -7.81 9.90 14.50
C GLY A 339 -7.44 8.47 14.13
N ALA A 340 -6.66 7.82 15.00
CA ALA A 340 -6.22 6.43 14.82
C ALA A 340 -6.96 5.46 15.75
N ASP A 341 -6.53 4.20 15.79
CA ASP A 341 -6.92 3.21 16.81
C ASP A 341 -6.38 3.57 18.22
N GLU A 342 -6.61 4.82 18.62
CA GLU A 342 -6.25 5.46 19.87
C GLU A 342 -7.35 6.46 20.27
N LYS A 343 -7.26 6.98 21.50
CA LYS A 343 -8.28 7.84 22.12
C LYS A 343 -8.06 9.34 21.88
N VAL A 344 -7.03 9.69 21.12
CA VAL A 344 -6.49 11.05 21.03
C VAL A 344 -6.49 11.49 19.58
N LEU A 345 -7.10 12.64 19.31
CA LEU A 345 -6.98 13.29 17.99
C LEU A 345 -5.66 14.06 17.96
N ARG A 346 -5.01 14.06 16.79
CA ARG A 346 -3.77 14.79 16.57
C ARG A 346 -3.94 15.78 15.44
N LEU A 347 -3.43 16.98 15.64
CA LEU A 347 -3.41 18.03 14.64
C LEU A 347 -2.00 18.17 14.10
N PHE A 348 -1.88 18.22 12.78
CA PHE A 348 -0.63 18.36 12.06
C PHE A 348 -0.69 19.58 11.16
N ARG A 349 0.44 20.26 10.99
CA ARG A 349 0.54 21.47 10.17
C ARG A 349 1.66 21.36 9.15
N ALA A 350 1.42 21.81 7.92
CA ALA A 350 2.41 21.84 6.85
C ALA A 350 3.61 22.71 7.18
N THR A 351 4.77 22.35 6.61
CA THR A 351 6.03 23.06 6.81
C THR A 351 6.30 24.03 5.66
N LYS A 352 7.19 25.01 5.88
CA LYS A 352 7.64 25.93 4.81
C LYS A 352 8.29 25.16 3.65
N CYS A 353 9.12 24.17 3.97
CA CYS A 353 9.79 23.33 2.98
C CYS A 353 8.78 22.57 2.10
N PHE A 354 7.74 21.99 2.71
CA PHE A 354 6.66 21.34 1.96
C PHE A 354 5.91 22.32 1.06
N ALA A 355 5.50 23.49 1.58
CA ALA A 355 4.75 24.47 0.82
C ALA A 355 5.51 24.94 -0.44
N GLN A 356 6.82 25.16 -0.31
CA GLN A 356 7.69 25.53 -1.43
C GLN A 356 7.84 24.38 -2.43
N SER A 357 8.03 23.15 -1.95
CA SER A 357 8.12 21.96 -2.81
C SER A 357 6.84 21.73 -3.61
N LEU A 358 5.68 21.81 -2.95
CA LEU A 358 4.37 21.67 -3.60
C LEU A 358 4.15 22.74 -4.67
N LYS A 359 4.59 23.98 -4.42
CA LYS A 359 4.54 25.05 -5.42
C LYS A 359 5.43 24.75 -6.63
N HIS A 360 6.63 24.22 -6.44
CA HIS A 360 7.52 23.90 -7.55
C HIS A 360 7.04 22.70 -8.38
N ILE A 361 6.53 21.65 -7.72
CA ILE A 361 6.13 20.40 -8.36
C ILE A 361 4.74 20.51 -9.00
N SER A 362 3.79 21.12 -8.29
CA SER A 362 2.36 21.10 -8.64
C SER A 362 1.79 22.45 -9.02
N ASN A 363 2.58 23.53 -8.90
CA ASN A 363 2.10 24.92 -9.06
C ASN A 363 0.96 25.29 -8.10
N VAL A 364 0.86 24.60 -6.96
CA VAL A 364 -0.12 24.85 -5.90
C VAL A 364 0.55 25.68 -4.81
N ASP A 365 0.09 26.92 -4.63
CA ASP A 365 0.63 27.83 -3.62
C ASP A 365 -0.27 27.87 -2.37
N ILE A 366 0.20 27.25 -1.29
CA ILE A 366 -0.40 27.30 0.05
C ILE A 366 0.32 28.28 0.99
N SER A 367 1.44 28.86 0.56
CA SER A 367 2.29 29.67 1.45
C SER A 367 1.67 31.02 1.83
N ASN A 368 0.83 31.59 0.94
CA ASN A 368 0.14 32.85 1.20
C ASN A 368 -0.87 32.78 2.37
N ASP A 369 -1.32 31.56 2.72
CA ASP A 369 -2.30 31.34 3.79
C ASP A 369 -1.62 31.00 5.14
N MET A 370 -0.28 31.02 5.18
CA MET A 370 0.52 30.68 6.36
C MET A 370 1.07 31.94 7.04
N ASP A 371 1.00 32.00 8.38
CA ASP A 371 1.66 33.07 9.15
C ASP A 371 3.16 32.77 9.29
N GLU A 372 4.01 33.58 8.65
CA GLU A 372 5.45 33.31 8.53
C GLU A 372 6.19 33.11 9.86
N LYS A 373 5.68 33.65 10.98
CA LYS A 373 6.36 33.61 12.28
C LYS A 373 6.23 32.27 13.01
N ASP A 374 5.12 31.56 12.81
CA ASP A 374 4.79 30.36 13.61
C ASP A 374 4.89 29.06 12.82
N VAL A 375 5.21 29.13 11.52
CA VAL A 375 5.30 27.94 10.65
C VAL A 375 6.71 27.33 10.73
N PRO A 376 6.81 26.04 11.11
CA PRO A 376 8.10 25.36 11.15
C PRO A 376 8.70 25.21 9.77
N HIS A 377 10.04 25.23 9.71
CA HIS A 377 10.77 25.09 8.47
C HIS A 377 10.63 23.67 7.90
N SER A 378 10.74 22.65 8.77
CA SER A 378 10.60 21.23 8.45
C SER A 378 10.09 20.42 9.66
N ALA A 379 9.94 19.11 9.51
CA ALA A 379 9.71 18.19 10.61
C ALA A 379 10.53 16.91 10.47
N THR A 380 10.75 16.26 11.62
CA THR A 380 11.51 15.02 11.75
C THR A 380 10.82 14.08 12.74
N VAL A 381 10.92 12.77 12.51
CA VAL A 381 10.54 11.77 13.53
C VAL A 381 11.76 11.49 14.43
N PRO A 382 11.67 11.71 15.75
CA PRO A 382 12.72 11.27 16.66
C PRO A 382 12.85 9.74 16.63
N THR A 383 14.06 9.19 16.79
CA THR A 383 14.33 7.73 16.74
C THR A 383 13.49 6.90 17.73
N LEU A 384 12.99 7.52 18.81
CA LEU A 384 12.14 6.90 19.83
C LEU A 384 10.75 7.57 19.93
N GLY A 385 10.44 8.53 19.04
CA GLY A 385 9.23 9.33 19.09
C GLY A 385 8.08 8.69 18.32
N LEU A 386 6.87 8.77 18.89
CA LEU A 386 5.62 8.36 18.23
C LEU A 386 4.95 9.50 17.45
N SER A 387 5.63 10.64 17.31
CA SER A 387 5.06 11.82 16.65
C SER A 387 6.15 12.72 16.07
N ASN A 388 5.75 13.48 15.06
CA ASN A 388 6.62 14.35 14.29
C ASN A 388 6.91 15.64 15.07
N THR A 389 8.18 16.01 15.12
CA THR A 389 8.67 17.19 15.83
C THR A 389 8.97 18.32 14.86
N ALA A 390 8.64 19.55 15.27
CA ALA A 390 8.87 20.76 14.49
C ALA A 390 10.34 21.18 14.53
N VAL A 391 10.88 21.55 13.37
CA VAL A 391 12.21 22.14 13.22
C VAL A 391 12.05 23.56 12.69
N TYR A 392 12.47 24.55 13.49
CA TYR A 392 12.39 25.97 13.11
C TYR A 392 13.69 26.49 12.48
N GLU A 393 14.84 25.99 12.91
CA GLU A 393 16.16 26.39 12.42
C GLU A 393 16.90 25.20 11.78
N PRO A 394 17.36 25.30 10.52
CA PRO A 394 18.00 24.19 9.80
C PRO A 394 19.29 23.66 10.45
N GLN A 395 19.95 24.48 11.26
CA GLN A 395 21.23 24.18 11.90
C GLN A 395 21.09 23.19 13.07
N GLN A 396 19.86 22.91 13.52
CA GLN A 396 19.56 21.97 14.61
C GLN A 396 19.53 20.50 14.14
N VAL A 397 19.64 20.26 12.83
CA VAL A 397 19.48 18.92 12.24
C VAL A 397 20.84 18.38 11.83
N ASP A 398 21.06 17.08 12.04
CA ASP A 398 22.28 16.39 11.66
C ASP A 398 22.55 16.52 10.15
N HIS A 399 23.83 16.46 9.74
CA HIS A 399 24.24 16.79 8.37
C HIS A 399 23.56 15.96 7.28
N GLU A 400 23.09 14.75 7.61
CA GLU A 400 22.43 13.80 6.70
C GLU A 400 20.93 14.10 6.48
N PHE A 401 20.27 14.87 7.35
CA PHE A 401 18.81 15.07 7.32
C PHE A 401 18.41 16.52 6.98
N LYS A 402 19.16 17.16 6.08
CA LYS A 402 18.89 18.56 5.73
C LYS A 402 17.54 18.70 5.02
N PRO A 403 16.68 19.62 5.49
CA PRO A 403 15.45 19.99 4.79
C PRO A 403 15.79 20.42 3.35
N THR A 404 15.09 19.82 2.38
CA THR A 404 15.36 20.04 0.96
C THR A 404 14.06 20.39 0.26
N ILE A 405 14.09 21.51 -0.47
CA ILE A 405 12.99 21.91 -1.35
C ILE A 405 13.07 21.04 -2.61
N LEU A 406 11.97 20.37 -2.93
CA LEU A 406 11.92 19.42 -4.04
C LEU A 406 11.38 20.09 -5.31
N GLU A 407 12.00 19.80 -6.44
CA GLU A 407 11.61 20.30 -7.78
C GLU A 407 10.85 19.25 -8.61
N VAL A 408 10.90 18.00 -8.17
CA VAL A 408 10.21 16.85 -8.77
C VAL A 408 9.53 16.06 -7.65
N PRO A 409 8.54 15.20 -7.95
CA PRO A 409 7.93 14.35 -6.94
C PRO A 409 8.98 13.61 -6.09
N PRO A 410 8.76 13.47 -4.77
CA PRO A 410 9.72 12.87 -3.87
C PRO A 410 9.97 11.38 -4.18
N THR A 411 11.19 10.94 -3.90
CA THR A 411 11.53 9.52 -3.84
C THR A 411 11.03 8.92 -2.52
N GLU A 412 11.01 7.58 -2.43
CA GLU A 412 10.55 6.87 -1.24
C GLU A 412 11.33 7.26 0.04
N GLU A 413 12.63 7.45 -0.08
CA GLU A 413 13.49 7.93 1.01
C GLU A 413 13.12 9.36 1.46
N SER A 414 12.88 10.24 0.49
CA SER A 414 12.47 11.63 0.76
C SER A 414 11.10 11.67 1.44
N LEU A 415 10.17 10.80 1.04
CA LEU A 415 8.83 10.71 1.63
C LEU A 415 8.89 10.38 3.13
N LEU A 416 9.74 9.42 3.51
CA LEU A 416 9.86 8.95 4.89
C LEU A 416 10.49 9.98 5.85
N GLN A 417 11.21 10.97 5.33
CA GLN A 417 12.05 11.85 6.14
C GLN A 417 11.77 13.34 5.95
N ASN A 418 11.74 13.83 4.71
CA ASN A 418 11.75 15.27 4.41
C ASN A 418 10.35 15.86 4.23
N THR A 419 9.33 15.02 4.05
CA THR A 419 7.97 15.46 3.71
C THR A 419 6.99 15.42 4.88
N LEU A 420 7.49 15.18 6.09
CA LEU A 420 6.69 15.06 7.31
C LEU A 420 6.10 16.42 7.73
N TRP A 421 4.95 16.37 8.41
CA TRP A 421 4.32 17.54 9.03
C TRP A 421 4.43 17.41 10.54
N PRO A 422 4.83 18.45 11.29
CA PRO A 422 4.89 18.38 12.74
C PRO A 422 3.51 18.34 13.40
N GLU A 423 3.44 17.62 14.51
CA GLU A 423 2.26 17.63 15.38
C GLU A 423 2.22 18.94 16.17
N ILE A 424 1.09 19.65 16.14
CA ILE A 424 0.91 20.92 16.84
C ILE A 424 0.04 20.79 18.11
N HIS A 425 -0.93 19.87 18.12
CA HIS A 425 -1.84 19.70 19.25
C HIS A 425 -2.32 18.25 19.37
N LYS A 426 -2.65 17.86 20.62
CA LYS A 426 -3.35 16.63 20.98
C LYS A 426 -4.67 16.96 21.67
N LEU A 427 -5.77 16.40 21.19
CA LEU A 427 -7.09 16.59 21.79
C LEU A 427 -7.48 15.34 22.59
N TYR A 428 -7.60 15.52 23.92
CA TYR A 428 -7.97 14.47 24.87
C TYR A 428 -9.42 14.61 25.30
N GLY A 429 -10.19 13.52 25.26
CA GLY A 429 -11.55 13.51 25.79
C GLY A 429 -12.40 12.29 25.43
N HIS A 430 -12.01 11.52 24.41
CA HIS A 430 -12.67 10.25 24.10
C HIS A 430 -12.23 9.14 25.05
N VAL A 431 -13.14 8.22 25.34
CA VAL A 431 -12.90 7.06 26.23
C VAL A 431 -12.35 5.86 25.47
N PHE A 432 -12.72 5.76 24.19
CA PHE A 432 -12.40 4.67 23.27
C PHE A 432 -11.71 5.18 22.01
N GLU A 433 -11.31 4.25 21.15
CA GLU A 433 -10.60 4.54 19.92
C GLU A 433 -11.46 5.36 18.95
N LEU A 434 -10.84 6.26 18.20
CA LEU A 434 -11.53 7.15 17.27
C LEU A 434 -12.13 6.38 16.08
N PHE A 435 -13.22 6.91 15.54
CA PHE A 435 -13.92 6.31 14.40
C PHE A 435 -14.26 7.31 13.31
N SER A 436 -14.66 8.54 13.66
CA SER A 436 -15.03 9.57 12.68
C SER A 436 -14.60 10.94 13.17
N VAL A 437 -14.16 11.78 12.22
CA VAL A 437 -13.81 13.19 12.45
C VAL A 437 -14.29 14.03 11.27
N ALA A 438 -14.67 15.27 11.53
CA ALA A 438 -14.99 16.26 10.51
C ALA A 438 -14.56 17.65 10.99
N SER A 439 -14.20 18.53 10.05
CA SER A 439 -14.02 19.97 10.32
C SER A 439 -15.08 20.76 9.58
N ASN A 440 -15.39 21.94 10.10
CA ASN A 440 -16.34 22.86 9.48
C ASN A 440 -15.64 23.69 8.37
N ARG A 441 -16.42 24.32 7.48
CA ARG A 441 -15.89 25.05 6.32
C ARG A 441 -15.03 26.26 6.71
N SER A 442 -15.33 26.90 7.85
CA SER A 442 -14.52 28.01 8.36
C SER A 442 -13.24 27.59 9.11
N GLY A 443 -12.99 26.29 9.32
CA GLY A 443 -11.78 25.78 9.96
C GLY A 443 -11.67 26.12 11.46
N THR A 444 -12.78 26.49 12.10
CA THR A 444 -12.80 26.90 13.52
C THR A 444 -13.15 25.76 14.46
N LEU A 445 -13.85 24.72 13.96
CA LEU A 445 -14.41 23.64 14.75
C LEU A 445 -14.01 22.27 14.19
N ILE A 446 -13.86 21.32 15.10
CA ILE A 446 -13.75 19.89 14.81
C ILE A 446 -14.88 19.17 15.53
N ALA A 447 -15.52 18.23 14.86
CA ALA A 447 -16.43 17.26 15.44
C ALA A 447 -15.83 15.86 15.35
N SER A 448 -15.97 15.05 16.40
CA SER A 448 -15.36 13.73 16.43
C SER A 448 -16.16 12.72 17.24
N ALA A 449 -16.02 11.45 16.91
CA ALA A 449 -16.66 10.35 17.60
C ALA A 449 -15.74 9.13 17.73
N SER A 450 -15.89 8.40 18.83
CA SER A 450 -15.18 7.15 19.10
C SER A 450 -16.05 5.91 18.86
N LYS A 451 -15.42 4.73 18.85
CA LYS A 451 -16.10 3.44 18.92
C LYS A 451 -16.97 3.39 20.18
N ALA A 452 -18.22 2.98 20.02
CA ALA A 452 -19.17 2.94 21.12
C ALA A 452 -20.08 1.70 21.02
N SER A 453 -20.19 0.98 22.15
CA SER A 453 -21.16 -0.12 22.35
C SER A 453 -22.34 0.29 23.23
N LYS A 454 -22.33 1.52 23.75
CA LYS A 454 -23.35 2.10 24.64
C LYS A 454 -23.50 3.59 24.36
N ALA A 455 -24.69 4.13 24.64
CA ALA A 455 -25.04 5.53 24.40
C ALA A 455 -24.13 6.52 25.13
N GLU A 456 -23.70 6.19 26.35
CA GLU A 456 -22.79 7.02 27.16
C GLU A 456 -21.42 7.28 26.51
N ASN A 457 -21.04 6.48 25.51
CA ASN A 457 -19.77 6.59 24.80
C ASN A 457 -19.96 6.99 23.32
N ALA A 458 -21.20 7.23 22.88
CA ALA A 458 -21.56 7.53 21.49
C ALA A 458 -21.74 9.05 21.25
N ASP A 459 -21.25 9.87 22.17
CA ASP A 459 -21.29 11.32 22.07
C ASP A 459 -20.38 11.81 20.94
N ILE A 460 -20.86 12.81 20.20
CA ILE A 460 -20.02 13.59 19.30
C ILE A 460 -19.40 14.73 20.12
N ILE A 461 -18.08 14.81 20.16
CA ILE A 461 -17.36 15.88 20.86
C ILE A 461 -17.03 17.00 19.86
N LEU A 462 -17.41 18.23 20.22
CA LEU A 462 -17.02 19.45 19.52
C LEU A 462 -15.78 20.07 20.17
N TRP A 463 -14.84 20.47 19.32
CA TRP A 463 -13.57 21.08 19.73
C TRP A 463 -13.39 22.42 19.05
N ASP A 464 -12.79 23.35 19.79
CA ASP A 464 -12.25 24.58 19.23
C ASP A 464 -10.86 24.32 18.66
N VAL A 465 -10.62 24.70 17.40
CA VAL A 465 -9.35 24.49 16.71
C VAL A 465 -8.25 25.39 17.28
N LYS A 466 -8.57 26.65 17.59
CA LYS A 466 -7.59 27.66 17.98
C LYS A 466 -7.06 27.41 19.39
N GLU A 467 -7.96 27.09 20.31
CA GLU A 467 -7.66 26.85 21.72
C GLU A 467 -7.33 25.37 22.02
N ALA A 468 -7.57 24.47 21.05
CA ALA A 468 -7.41 23.02 21.19
C ALA A 468 -8.15 22.45 22.41
N LYS A 469 -9.38 22.93 22.65
CA LYS A 469 -10.19 22.59 23.83
C LYS A 469 -11.55 22.00 23.44
N LEU A 470 -12.04 21.14 24.33
CA LEU A 470 -13.40 20.61 24.25
C LEU A 470 -14.41 21.73 24.54
N LEU A 471 -15.36 21.92 23.62
CA LEU A 471 -16.45 22.90 23.75
C LEU A 471 -17.70 22.25 24.34
N SER A 472 -18.25 21.24 23.66
CA SER A 472 -19.50 20.62 24.04
C SER A 472 -19.60 19.17 23.55
N ARG A 473 -20.61 18.45 24.05
CA ARG A 473 -20.93 17.07 23.68
C ARG A 473 -22.34 17.01 23.12
N LEU A 474 -22.48 16.41 21.94
CA LEU A 474 -23.75 16.21 21.26
C LEU A 474 -24.18 14.75 21.42
N SER A 475 -25.00 14.48 22.43
CA SER A 475 -25.54 13.14 22.71
C SER A 475 -26.76 12.86 21.84
N SER A 476 -26.70 11.80 21.01
CA SER A 476 -27.86 11.38 20.21
C SER A 476 -27.95 9.87 19.94
N HIS A 477 -26.81 9.23 19.71
CA HIS A 477 -26.75 7.85 19.25
C HIS A 477 -26.55 6.85 20.40
N GLN A 478 -26.87 5.58 20.14
CA GLN A 478 -26.70 4.47 21.10
C GLN A 478 -25.43 3.66 20.85
N LEU A 479 -24.91 3.69 19.62
CA LEU A 479 -23.73 2.96 19.16
C LEU A 479 -22.83 3.90 18.35
N THR A 480 -21.66 3.40 17.93
CA THR A 480 -20.66 4.15 17.16
C THR A 480 -21.29 5.02 16.06
N VAL A 481 -20.98 6.32 16.12
CA VAL A 481 -21.27 7.27 15.04
C VAL A 481 -20.35 6.96 13.87
N THR A 482 -20.92 6.67 12.71
CA THR A 482 -20.21 6.19 11.52
C THR A 482 -19.68 7.33 10.66
N ARG A 483 -20.45 8.40 10.50
CA ARG A 483 -20.02 9.63 9.83
C ARG A 483 -20.53 10.87 10.54
N ILE A 484 -19.74 11.93 10.51
CA ILE A 484 -20.11 13.30 10.85
C ILE A 484 -19.84 14.18 9.63
N ARG A 485 -20.76 15.09 9.29
CA ARG A 485 -20.57 16.09 8.23
C ARG A 485 -21.06 17.46 8.72
N PHE A 486 -20.27 18.50 8.47
CA PHE A 486 -20.75 19.87 8.54
C PHE A 486 -21.44 20.26 7.22
N SER A 487 -22.41 21.16 7.29
CA SER A 487 -22.95 21.81 6.10
C SER A 487 -21.96 22.81 5.50
N SER A 488 -22.07 23.11 4.21
CA SER A 488 -21.17 24.04 3.50
C SER A 488 -21.20 25.46 4.06
N ASP A 489 -22.27 25.82 4.76
CA ASP A 489 -22.51 27.11 5.43
C ASP A 489 -22.30 27.07 6.96
N ASP A 490 -21.77 25.98 7.50
CA ASP A 490 -21.56 25.72 8.93
C ASP A 490 -22.82 25.76 9.82
N ARG A 491 -24.03 25.89 9.25
CA ARG A 491 -25.28 25.94 10.02
C ARG A 491 -25.69 24.60 10.62
N TYR A 492 -25.30 23.48 10.01
CA TYR A 492 -25.73 22.16 10.42
C TYR A 492 -24.56 21.19 10.66
N ILE A 493 -24.80 20.25 11.57
CA ILE A 493 -24.04 19.02 11.71
C ILE A 493 -24.99 17.86 11.46
N LEU A 494 -24.63 16.98 10.55
CA LEU A 494 -25.32 15.71 10.29
C LEU A 494 -24.46 14.57 10.82
N SER A 495 -25.10 13.62 11.50
CA SER A 495 -24.43 12.41 11.98
C SER A 495 -25.24 11.16 11.67
N THR A 496 -24.55 10.06 11.39
CA THR A 496 -25.12 8.72 11.16
C THR A 496 -24.49 7.70 12.09
N SER A 497 -25.16 6.57 12.36
CA SER A 497 -24.68 5.59 13.34
C SER A 497 -24.99 4.14 12.99
N ARG A 498 -24.20 3.24 13.62
CA ARG A 498 -24.44 1.79 13.66
C ARG A 498 -25.77 1.40 14.30
N ASP A 499 -26.38 2.27 15.08
CA ASP A 499 -27.71 2.06 15.65
C ASP A 499 -28.86 2.20 14.64
N ARG A 500 -28.50 2.50 13.37
CA ARG A 500 -29.40 2.64 12.22
C ARG A 500 -30.18 3.96 12.21
N THR A 501 -29.67 4.96 12.91
CA THR A 501 -30.26 6.30 12.99
C THR A 501 -29.33 7.37 12.47
N TRP A 502 -29.92 8.50 12.08
CA TRP A 502 -29.23 9.74 11.78
C TRP A 502 -29.73 10.85 12.71
N SER A 503 -28.93 11.89 12.90
CA SER A 503 -29.29 13.09 13.68
C SER A 503 -28.79 14.37 13.01
N LEU A 504 -29.62 15.41 13.05
CA LEU A 504 -29.33 16.73 12.53
C LEU A 504 -29.30 17.74 13.67
N PHE A 505 -28.23 18.51 13.74
CA PHE A 505 -28.03 19.58 14.71
C PHE A 505 -27.90 20.92 13.99
N GLN A 506 -28.44 21.98 14.59
CA GLN A 506 -28.38 23.34 14.07
C GLN A 506 -27.57 24.23 15.01
N ARG A 507 -26.69 25.04 14.41
CA ARG A 507 -25.89 26.05 15.10
C ARG A 507 -26.80 27.09 15.75
N GLN A 508 -26.47 27.48 16.98
CA GLN A 508 -27.22 28.47 17.75
C GLN A 508 -26.68 29.89 17.51
N ASP A 509 -27.55 30.91 17.65
CA ASP A 509 -27.20 32.32 17.41
C ASP A 509 -26.10 32.86 18.36
N ASN A 510 -25.88 32.19 19.49
CA ASN A 510 -25.01 32.62 20.58
C ASN A 510 -23.56 32.08 20.51
N GLY A 511 -23.14 31.42 19.42
CA GLY A 511 -21.72 31.09 19.22
C GLY A 511 -21.44 29.80 18.44
N SER A 512 -20.65 28.92 19.05
CA SER A 512 -20.13 27.67 18.47
C SER A 512 -20.94 26.42 18.86
N ASP A 513 -22.06 26.61 19.55
CA ASP A 513 -22.90 25.52 20.05
C ASP A 513 -23.92 25.05 19.02
N TYR A 514 -24.26 23.77 19.09
CA TYR A 514 -25.23 23.10 18.22
C TYR A 514 -26.31 22.42 19.06
N CYS A 515 -27.56 22.50 18.60
CA CYS A 515 -28.68 21.79 19.23
C CYS A 515 -29.37 20.85 18.24
N ARG A 516 -29.79 19.68 18.72
CA ARG A 516 -30.45 18.67 17.88
C ARG A 516 -31.84 19.15 17.47
N ILE A 517 -32.09 19.23 16.15
CA ILE A 517 -33.36 19.68 15.58
C ILE A 517 -34.17 18.54 14.95
N GLY A 518 -33.55 17.41 14.61
CA GLY A 518 -34.25 16.23 14.07
C GLY A 518 -33.41 14.97 14.15
N PHE A 519 -34.04 13.81 14.31
CA PHE A 519 -33.37 12.50 14.31
C PHE A 519 -34.35 11.38 13.98
N THR A 520 -33.81 10.25 13.49
CA THR A 520 -34.59 9.01 13.34
C THR A 520 -34.52 8.15 14.59
N ASP A 521 -35.62 7.46 14.89
CA ASP A 521 -35.73 6.44 15.93
C ASP A 521 -36.28 5.13 15.35
N LYS A 522 -36.54 4.14 16.21
CA LYS A 522 -37.03 2.82 15.77
C LYS A 522 -38.40 2.84 15.08
N LYS A 523 -39.18 3.92 15.20
CA LYS A 523 -40.53 4.03 14.62
C LYS A 523 -40.53 4.69 13.25
N ASN A 524 -39.57 5.57 12.97
CA ASN A 524 -39.50 6.32 11.70
C ASN A 524 -38.20 6.09 10.91
N GLY A 525 -37.30 5.24 11.42
CA GLY A 525 -36.11 4.80 10.68
C GLY A 525 -36.50 4.01 9.44
N ILE A 526 -36.04 4.47 8.28
CA ILE A 526 -36.25 3.81 6.98
C ILE A 526 -35.25 2.67 6.78
N HIS A 527 -34.01 2.86 7.23
CA HIS A 527 -32.95 1.87 7.08
C HIS A 527 -33.11 0.69 8.04
N SER A 528 -32.94 -0.52 7.51
CA SER A 528 -33.05 -1.78 8.27
C SER A 528 -31.71 -2.23 8.87
N ARG A 529 -30.60 -1.69 8.37
CA ARG A 529 -29.22 -1.99 8.78
C ARG A 529 -28.44 -0.69 9.07
N ILE A 530 -27.16 -0.86 9.40
CA ILE A 530 -26.22 0.23 9.76
C ILE A 530 -26.24 1.30 8.66
N ILE A 531 -26.34 2.57 9.05
CA ILE A 531 -26.10 3.69 8.15
C ILE A 531 -24.59 3.96 8.17
N TRP A 532 -23.92 3.79 7.03
CA TRP A 532 -22.46 3.95 6.97
C TRP A 532 -22.05 5.39 6.75
N ASP A 533 -22.78 6.12 5.90
CA ASP A 533 -22.35 7.44 5.47
C ASP A 533 -23.55 8.36 5.19
N CYS A 534 -23.26 9.66 5.11
CA CYS A 534 -24.18 10.70 4.71
C CYS A 534 -23.45 11.86 4.04
N ALA A 535 -24.19 12.61 3.22
CA ALA A 535 -23.73 13.84 2.58
C ALA A 535 -24.87 14.85 2.51
N LEU A 536 -24.54 16.14 2.70
CA LEU A 536 -25.49 17.25 2.53
C LEU A 536 -25.37 17.81 1.11
N THR A 537 -26.46 18.36 0.58
CA THR A 537 -26.38 19.11 -0.68
C THR A 537 -25.65 20.44 -0.47
N PRO A 538 -25.00 20.99 -1.53
CA PRO A 538 -24.24 22.24 -1.43
C PRO A 538 -25.10 23.44 -1.01
N ASP A 539 -26.40 23.42 -1.32
CA ASP A 539 -27.38 24.44 -0.93
C ASP A 539 -27.95 24.25 0.49
N CYS A 540 -27.52 23.20 1.20
CA CYS A 540 -27.90 22.85 2.56
C CYS A 540 -29.41 22.61 2.76
N LYS A 541 -30.17 22.31 1.69
CA LYS A 541 -31.60 22.02 1.77
C LYS A 541 -31.92 20.54 1.91
N HIS A 542 -31.03 19.67 1.45
CA HIS A 542 -31.25 18.24 1.44
C HIS A 542 -30.02 17.49 1.96
N PHE A 543 -30.21 16.22 2.27
CA PHE A 543 -29.10 15.31 2.54
C PHE A 543 -29.48 13.88 2.15
N VAL A 544 -28.47 13.05 1.96
CA VAL A 544 -28.61 11.62 1.66
C VAL A 544 -28.01 10.78 2.79
N THR A 545 -28.67 9.67 3.11
CA THR A 545 -28.13 8.63 4.01
C THR A 545 -28.01 7.32 3.26
N VAL A 546 -26.93 6.59 3.49
CA VAL A 546 -26.66 5.31 2.82
C VAL A 546 -26.35 4.19 3.82
N SER A 547 -26.79 2.98 3.49
CA SER A 547 -26.86 1.90 4.47
C SER A 547 -26.39 0.56 3.92
N ARG A 548 -25.98 -0.30 4.86
CA ARG A 548 -25.65 -1.70 4.64
C ARG A 548 -26.82 -2.53 4.09
N ASP A 549 -28.04 -2.02 4.20
CA ASP A 549 -29.23 -2.63 3.59
C ASP A 549 -29.34 -2.38 2.08
N LYS A 550 -28.29 -1.82 1.46
CA LYS A 550 -28.18 -1.53 0.03
C LYS A 550 -29.04 -0.36 -0.43
N SER A 551 -29.59 0.43 0.50
CA SER A 551 -30.45 1.56 0.17
C SER A 551 -29.83 2.93 0.43
N ALA A 552 -30.15 3.88 -0.43
CA ALA A 552 -29.91 5.32 -0.26
C ALA A 552 -31.24 6.07 -0.14
N VAL A 553 -31.33 6.99 0.82
CA VAL A 553 -32.55 7.77 1.08
C VAL A 553 -32.20 9.25 1.10
N PHE A 554 -32.94 10.05 0.31
CA PHE A 554 -32.85 11.50 0.35
C PHE A 554 -33.86 12.10 1.34
N TRP A 555 -33.44 13.17 2.00
CA TRP A 555 -34.18 13.89 3.02
C TRP A 555 -34.18 15.38 2.72
N THR A 556 -35.27 16.07 3.03
CA THR A 556 -35.44 17.52 2.88
C THR A 556 -35.50 18.17 4.24
N ILE A 557 -34.81 19.30 4.40
CA ILE A 557 -34.82 20.15 5.60
C ILE A 557 -35.74 21.34 5.32
N ASP A 558 -36.91 21.38 5.97
CA ASP A 558 -37.88 22.48 5.88
C ASP A 558 -38.18 23.06 7.27
N LEU A 559 -37.51 24.16 7.59
CA LEU A 559 -37.71 24.90 8.85
C LEU A 559 -39.09 25.57 8.96
N THR A 560 -39.79 25.77 7.83
CA THR A 560 -41.10 26.43 7.83
C THR A 560 -42.23 25.47 8.19
N ASN A 561 -41.98 24.16 8.12
CA ASN A 561 -42.96 23.13 8.38
C ASN A 561 -43.25 22.96 9.88
N LYS A 562 -44.11 23.83 10.41
CA LYS A 562 -44.56 23.80 11.81
C LYS A 562 -45.35 22.53 12.18
N CYS A 563 -45.85 21.76 11.21
CA CYS A 563 -46.56 20.49 11.48
C CYS A 563 -45.62 19.38 11.99
N ALA A 564 -44.31 19.55 11.85
CA ALA A 564 -43.33 18.52 12.16
C ALA A 564 -42.86 18.49 13.63
N GLN A 565 -43.34 19.42 14.47
CA GLN A 565 -43.01 19.50 15.91
C GLN A 565 -43.54 18.33 16.76
N LYS A 566 -44.37 17.43 16.22
CA LYS A 566 -44.89 16.25 16.96
C LYS A 566 -44.07 14.97 16.74
N SER A 567 -43.14 14.95 15.79
CA SER A 567 -42.31 13.78 15.50
C SER A 567 -40.85 14.02 15.86
N THR A 568 -40.09 12.95 16.09
CA THR A 568 -38.64 13.02 16.34
C THR A 568 -37.84 13.52 15.13
N LEU A 569 -38.42 13.50 13.92
CA LEU A 569 -37.77 14.00 12.70
C LEU A 569 -37.61 15.52 12.66
N GLY A 570 -38.37 16.26 13.48
CA GLY A 570 -38.35 17.73 13.47
C GLY A 570 -38.56 18.29 12.07
N PRO A 571 -37.75 19.24 11.55
CA PRO A 571 -37.96 19.87 10.26
C PRO A 571 -37.64 18.97 9.05
N VAL A 572 -37.36 17.69 9.26
CA VAL A 572 -36.86 16.79 8.22
C VAL A 572 -37.94 15.83 7.73
N THR A 573 -38.03 15.63 6.42
CA THR A 573 -38.90 14.62 5.80
C THR A 573 -38.16 13.85 4.71
N ALA A 574 -38.44 12.55 4.57
CA ALA A 574 -37.91 11.76 3.46
C ALA A 574 -38.58 12.18 2.14
N ILE A 575 -37.80 12.25 1.05
CA ILE A 575 -38.27 12.68 -0.26
C ILE A 575 -37.97 11.62 -1.33
N GLY A 576 -39.01 11.25 -2.07
CA GLY A 576 -38.92 10.23 -3.12
C GLY A 576 -38.76 8.79 -2.60
N PRO A 577 -38.76 7.80 -3.51
CA PRO A 577 -38.49 6.42 -3.15
C PRO A 577 -37.00 6.20 -2.80
N PRO A 578 -36.68 5.32 -1.83
CA PRO A 578 -35.31 4.88 -1.62
C PRO A 578 -34.71 4.25 -2.88
N LEU A 579 -33.46 4.58 -3.19
CA LEU A 579 -32.69 3.89 -4.24
C LEU A 579 -32.13 2.60 -3.67
N SER A 580 -32.26 1.48 -4.37
CA SER A 580 -31.62 0.21 -4.01
C SER A 580 -30.50 -0.11 -5.01
N LEU A 581 -29.31 -0.40 -4.51
CA LEU A 581 -28.14 -0.79 -5.30
C LEU A 581 -27.84 -2.29 -5.18
N LEU A 582 -26.86 -2.76 -5.96
CA LEU A 582 -26.49 -4.17 -6.06
C LEU A 582 -25.89 -4.72 -4.75
N ASP A 583 -25.19 -3.88 -4.00
CA ASP A 583 -24.56 -4.24 -2.74
C ASP A 583 -24.69 -3.17 -1.65
N SER A 584 -24.17 -3.48 -0.46
CA SER A 584 -24.09 -2.57 0.67
C SER A 584 -23.40 -1.28 0.25
N ILE A 585 -24.05 -0.13 0.52
CA ILE A 585 -23.49 1.18 0.22
C ILE A 585 -22.68 1.62 1.44
N THR A 586 -21.37 1.80 1.26
CA THR A 586 -20.42 2.09 2.34
C THR A 586 -20.06 3.56 2.41
N THR A 587 -20.13 4.29 1.30
CA THR A 587 -19.85 5.73 1.25
C THR A 587 -20.71 6.46 0.24
N VAL A 588 -20.94 7.75 0.48
CA VAL A 588 -21.65 8.65 -0.43
C VAL A 588 -21.01 10.02 -0.40
N ASP A 589 -20.95 10.66 -1.56
CA ASP A 589 -20.61 12.07 -1.67
C ASP A 589 -21.46 12.78 -2.72
N ILE A 590 -21.64 14.09 -2.55
CA ILE A 590 -22.40 14.95 -3.46
C ILE A 590 -21.48 16.02 -4.01
N CYS A 591 -21.46 16.19 -5.33
CA CYS A 591 -20.68 17.23 -5.97
C CYS A 591 -21.10 18.63 -5.49
N ASP A 592 -20.12 19.51 -5.24
CA ASP A 592 -20.34 20.90 -4.83
C ASP A 592 -21.09 21.74 -5.90
N ILE A 593 -21.11 21.26 -7.15
CA ILE A 593 -21.73 21.95 -8.28
C ILE A 593 -22.90 21.11 -8.82
N THR A 594 -24.02 21.77 -9.10
CA THR A 594 -25.17 21.15 -9.77
C THR A 594 -24.96 21.10 -11.29
N VAL A 595 -25.41 20.02 -11.92
CA VAL A 595 -25.34 19.81 -13.37
C VAL A 595 -26.76 19.79 -13.93
N ASN A 596 -27.12 20.81 -14.72
CA ASN A 596 -28.48 20.98 -15.26
C ASN A 596 -29.56 20.93 -14.16
N ASP A 597 -29.35 21.65 -13.04
CA ASP A 597 -30.20 21.66 -11.85
C ASP A 597 -30.33 20.30 -11.12
N ASN A 598 -29.47 19.32 -11.45
CA ASN A 598 -29.38 18.06 -10.74
C ASN A 598 -28.16 18.02 -9.82
N TYR A 599 -28.31 17.36 -8.68
CA TYR A 599 -27.19 16.98 -7.85
C TYR A 599 -26.51 15.74 -8.44
N LEU A 600 -25.20 15.78 -8.61
CA LEU A 600 -24.41 14.60 -8.95
C LEU A 600 -24.00 13.89 -7.66
N VAL A 601 -24.41 12.64 -7.52
CA VAL A 601 -24.20 11.82 -6.32
C VAL A 601 -23.36 10.60 -6.71
N ALA A 602 -22.31 10.34 -5.94
CA ALA A 602 -21.47 9.15 -6.08
C ALA A 602 -21.68 8.21 -4.89
N PHE A 603 -21.82 6.92 -5.16
CA PHE A 603 -21.98 5.87 -4.15
C PHE A 603 -20.85 4.87 -4.25
N GLY A 604 -20.12 4.64 -3.16
CA GLY A 604 -19.18 3.53 -3.05
C GLY A 604 -19.85 2.30 -2.44
N LEU A 605 -19.68 1.15 -3.09
CA LEU A 605 -20.24 -0.13 -2.69
C LEU A 605 -19.17 -1.03 -2.05
N GLU A 606 -19.60 -1.93 -1.16
CA GLU A 606 -18.73 -2.91 -0.47
C GLU A 606 -17.93 -3.81 -1.44
N ASN A 607 -18.46 -4.04 -2.64
CA ASN A 607 -17.84 -4.85 -3.68
C ASN A 607 -16.86 -4.08 -4.57
N GLY A 608 -16.57 -2.81 -4.25
CA GLY A 608 -15.63 -1.94 -4.97
C GLY A 608 -16.21 -1.17 -6.16
N PHE A 609 -17.50 -1.33 -6.47
CA PHE A 609 -18.17 -0.51 -7.49
C PHE A 609 -18.41 0.93 -6.97
N ILE A 610 -18.25 1.90 -7.87
CA ILE A 610 -18.61 3.30 -7.65
C ILE A 610 -19.74 3.65 -8.62
N SER A 611 -20.93 3.95 -8.10
CA SER A 611 -22.10 4.27 -8.91
C SER A 611 -22.41 5.76 -8.88
N PHE A 612 -22.59 6.36 -10.05
CA PHE A 612 -22.94 7.77 -10.23
C PHE A 612 -24.41 7.92 -10.62
N TYR A 613 -25.08 8.87 -9.98
CA TYR A 613 -26.47 9.21 -10.22
C TYR A 613 -26.66 10.73 -10.27
N TYR A 614 -27.58 11.17 -11.10
CA TYR A 614 -28.22 12.47 -10.93
C TYR A 614 -29.41 12.35 -9.98
N TRP A 615 -29.58 13.35 -9.11
CA TRP A 615 -30.74 13.49 -8.25
C TRP A 615 -31.39 14.88 -8.35
N ASN A 616 -32.72 14.93 -8.43
CA ASN A 616 -33.51 16.15 -8.23
C ASN A 616 -34.87 15.84 -7.60
N SER A 617 -35.59 16.86 -7.12
CA SER A 617 -36.86 16.68 -6.41
C SER A 617 -38.05 16.25 -7.28
N GLN A 618 -37.93 16.29 -8.61
CA GLN A 618 -39.00 15.96 -9.56
C GLN A 618 -38.89 14.52 -10.09
N THR A 619 -37.69 14.10 -10.49
CA THR A 619 -37.41 12.78 -11.09
C THR A 619 -36.76 11.81 -10.10
N PHE A 620 -36.34 12.29 -8.93
CA PHE A 620 -35.58 11.53 -7.93
C PHE A 620 -34.29 11.00 -8.54
N TRP A 621 -34.17 9.72 -8.84
CA TRP A 621 -32.90 9.10 -9.24
C TRP A 621 -32.79 8.90 -10.75
N SER A 622 -31.64 9.24 -11.32
CA SER A 622 -31.29 8.92 -12.71
C SER A 622 -29.86 8.39 -12.75
N HIS A 623 -29.71 7.11 -13.10
CA HIS A 623 -28.40 6.46 -13.21
C HIS A 623 -27.57 7.12 -14.32
N LEU A 624 -26.28 7.30 -14.05
CA LEU A 624 -25.32 7.88 -14.99
C LEU A 624 -24.32 6.84 -15.47
N LEU A 625 -23.57 6.26 -14.54
CA LEU A 625 -22.46 5.36 -14.83
C LEU A 625 -22.11 4.55 -13.57
N ASP A 626 -21.69 3.32 -13.74
CA ASP A 626 -20.98 2.56 -12.71
C ASP A 626 -19.51 2.43 -13.13
N ILE A 627 -18.59 2.61 -12.20
CA ILE A 627 -17.15 2.42 -12.41
C ILE A 627 -16.70 1.28 -11.50
N ASN A 628 -15.90 0.36 -12.03
CA ASN A 628 -15.17 -0.59 -11.22
C ASN A 628 -13.81 -0.87 -11.83
N ASP A 629 -12.75 -0.42 -11.17
CA ASP A 629 -11.36 -0.61 -11.62
C ASP A 629 -10.97 -2.09 -11.76
N TRP A 630 -11.71 -3.02 -11.14
CA TRP A 630 -11.49 -4.46 -11.28
C TRP A 630 -12.18 -5.08 -12.51
N TYR A 631 -13.20 -4.42 -13.07
CA TYR A 631 -14.11 -5.04 -14.05
C TYR A 631 -14.31 -4.29 -15.38
N GLU A 632 -13.87 -3.04 -15.53
CA GLU A 632 -14.09 -2.25 -16.78
C GLU A 632 -12.83 -1.84 -17.54
#